data_AF-A0A8X6G758-F1
#
_entry.id   AF-A0A8X6G758-F1
#
_cell.length_a   1.000
_cell.length_b   1.000
_cell.length_c   1.000
_cell.angle_alpha   90.00
_cell.angle_beta   90.00
_cell.angle_gamma   90.00
#
_symmetry.space_group_name_H-M   'P 1'
#
loop_
_entity.id
_entity.type
_entity.pdbx_description
1 polymer ?
#
loop_
_entity_poly.entity_id
_entity_poly.type
_entity_poly.pdbx_seq_one_letter_code
_entity_poly.pdbx_strand_id
1 'polypeptide(L)'
;MLNKMVGDYIKIQPASSDDHRAITNLLEEKKAEYYVIQPLANRPIKVVIKMLPTSTDVADIKSDHKEKVIDVEKVVQLHKFTSKAPCQFSWLKFGAPMTR
;
A
#
# COMPACT_ATOMS: atom_id res chain seq x y z
N MET A 1 -9.21 -4.70 -23.90
CA MET A 1 -9.34 -5.33 -22.57
C MET A 1 -8.20 -6.32 -22.40
N LEU A 2 -7.37 -6.16 -21.37
CA LEU A 2 -6.21 -7.03 -21.13
C LEU A 2 -6.50 -7.91 -19.91
N ASN A 3 -6.94 -9.14 -20.16
CA ASN A 3 -7.26 -10.10 -19.09
C ASN A 3 -6.11 -11.08 -18.93
N LYS A 4 -5.66 -11.28 -17.69
CA LYS A 4 -4.55 -12.20 -17.38
C LYS A 4 -4.89 -13.04 -16.16
N MET A 5 -4.55 -14.33 -16.22
CA MET A 5 -4.60 -15.20 -15.04
C MET A 5 -3.43 -14.85 -14.10
N VAL A 6 -3.73 -14.74 -12.81
CA VAL A 6 -2.76 -14.44 -11.74
C VAL A 6 -3.09 -15.34 -10.56
N GLY A 7 -2.36 -16.45 -10.44
CA GLY A 7 -2.72 -17.52 -9.51
C GLY A 7 -4.12 -18.05 -9.83
N ASP A 8 -4.96 -18.13 -8.81
CA ASP A 8 -6.35 -18.62 -8.92
C ASP A 8 -7.34 -17.53 -9.39
N TYR A 9 -6.86 -16.31 -9.65
CA TYR A 9 -7.70 -15.17 -10.02
C TYR A 9 -7.54 -14.78 -11.50
N ILE A 10 -8.61 -14.26 -12.09
CA ILE A 10 -8.56 -13.56 -13.37
C ILE A 10 -8.48 -12.07 -13.10
N LYS A 11 -7.34 -11.45 -13.42
CA LYS A 11 -7.19 -10.01 -13.36
C LYS A 11 -7.78 -9.39 -14.63
N ILE A 12 -8.82 -8.58 -14.43
CA ILE A 12 -9.50 -7.85 -15.49
C ILE A 12 -9.08 -6.38 -15.44
N GLN A 13 -8.68 -5.83 -16.59
CA GLN A 13 -8.39 -4.40 -16.76
C GLN A 13 -9.45 -3.79 -17.70
N PRO A 14 -10.45 -3.09 -17.15
CA PRO A 14 -11.47 -2.39 -17.95
C PRO A 14 -10.85 -1.30 -18.81
N ALA A 15 -11.39 -1.04 -20.00
CA ALA A 15 -10.91 0.05 -20.86
C ALA A 15 -11.53 1.40 -20.48
N SER A 16 -12.74 1.38 -19.90
CA SER A 16 -13.52 2.54 -19.47
C SER A 16 -14.06 2.34 -18.03
N SER A 17 -14.49 3.45 -17.40
CA SER A 17 -15.30 3.40 -16.18
C SER A 17 -16.65 2.71 -16.38
N ASP A 18 -17.24 2.80 -17.57
CA ASP A 18 -18.51 2.16 -17.89
C ASP A 18 -18.34 0.65 -17.99
N ASP A 19 -17.26 0.19 -18.64
CA ASP A 19 -16.88 -1.22 -18.67
C ASP A 19 -16.67 -1.75 -17.25
N HIS A 20 -16.00 -0.99 -16.38
CA HIS A 20 -15.81 -1.38 -14.98
C HIS A 20 -17.16 -1.63 -14.30
N ARG A 21 -18.13 -0.71 -14.43
CA ARG A 21 -19.47 -0.87 -13.85
C ARG A 21 -20.21 -2.06 -14.43
N ALA A 22 -20.18 -2.24 -15.75
CA ALA A 22 -20.82 -3.37 -16.41
C ALA A 22 -20.24 -4.72 -15.93
N ILE A 23 -18.92 -4.82 -15.78
CA ILE A 23 -18.25 -6.02 -15.26
C ILE A 23 -18.63 -6.26 -13.80
N THR A 24 -18.62 -5.23 -12.95
CA THR A 24 -19.02 -5.35 -11.54
C THR A 24 -20.46 -5.85 -11.41
N ASN A 25 -21.41 -5.26 -12.14
CA ASN A 25 -22.81 -5.67 -12.13
C ASN A 25 -22.99 -7.13 -12.57
N LEU A 26 -22.27 -7.56 -13.61
CA LEU A 26 -22.30 -8.95 -14.09
C LEU A 26 -21.78 -9.94 -13.03
N LEU A 27 -20.72 -9.57 -12.31
CA LEU A 27 -20.16 -10.40 -11.25
C LEU A 27 -21.11 -10.50 -10.05
N GLU A 28 -21.78 -9.40 -9.69
CA GLU A 28 -22.80 -9.37 -8.65
C GLU A 28 -24.03 -10.21 -9.01
N GLU A 29 -24.54 -10.09 -10.24
CA GLU A 29 -25.68 -10.86 -10.74
C GLU A 29 -25.39 -12.37 -10.66
N LYS A 30 -24.17 -12.77 -11.02
CA LYS A 30 -23.71 -14.16 -10.96
C LYS A 30 -23.29 -14.61 -9.56
N LYS A 31 -23.33 -13.72 -8.56
CA LYS A 31 -22.85 -13.96 -7.19
C LYS A 31 -21.42 -14.51 -7.16
N ALA A 32 -20.56 -14.02 -8.07
CA ALA A 32 -19.16 -14.40 -8.13
C ALA A 32 -18.36 -13.65 -7.07
N GLU A 33 -17.33 -14.29 -6.51
CA GLU A 33 -16.40 -13.63 -5.60
C GLU A 33 -15.42 -12.76 -6.39
N TYR A 34 -15.32 -11.48 -6.02
CA TYR A 34 -14.41 -10.54 -6.65
C TYR A 34 -13.94 -9.48 -5.66
N TYR A 35 -12.84 -8.81 -6.00
CA TYR A 35 -12.39 -7.61 -5.29
C TYR A 35 -11.91 -6.55 -6.28
N VAL A 36 -12.12 -5.29 -5.91
CA VAL A 36 -11.70 -4.15 -6.73
C VAL A 36 -10.31 -3.70 -6.27
N ILE A 37 -9.37 -3.67 -7.21
CA ILE A 37 -8.04 -3.14 -6.95
C ILE A 37 -8.13 -1.61 -6.95
N GLN A 38 -7.80 -0.99 -5.81
CA GLN A 38 -7.83 0.46 -5.68
C GLN A 38 -6.87 1.16 -6.67
N PRO A 39 -7.23 2.35 -7.18
CA PRO A 39 -6.34 3.19 -7.98
C PRO A 39 -5.03 3.48 -7.24
N LEU A 40 -3.92 3.62 -7.98
CA LEU A 40 -2.60 3.89 -7.41
C LEU A 40 -2.57 5.13 -6.50
N ALA A 41 -3.30 6.18 -6.86
CA ALA A 41 -3.41 7.42 -6.08
C ALA A 41 -4.02 7.20 -4.68
N ASN A 42 -4.85 6.17 -4.51
CA ASN A 42 -5.50 5.88 -3.24
C ASN A 42 -4.74 4.85 -2.40
N ARG A 43 -3.62 4.32 -2.91
CA ARG A 43 -2.84 3.31 -2.20
C ARG A 43 -1.90 3.98 -1.19
N PRO A 44 -1.74 3.41 0.01
CA PRO A 44 -0.76 3.89 0.96
C PRO A 44 0.66 3.68 0.41
N ILE A 45 1.52 4.67 0.61
CA ILE A 45 2.91 4.61 0.15
C ILE A 45 3.76 4.04 1.27
N LYS A 46 4.58 3.02 0.96
CA LYS A 46 5.59 2.49 1.88
C LYS A 46 6.96 2.98 1.45
N VAL A 47 7.66 3.66 2.34
CA VAL A 47 9.03 4.14 2.11
C VAL A 47 9.96 3.45 3.08
N VAL A 48 11.13 3.02 2.60
CA VAL A 48 12.21 2.50 3.44
C VAL A 48 13.26 3.58 3.60
N ILE A 49 13.47 4.03 4.84
CA ILE A 49 14.56 4.94 5.17
C ILE A 49 15.77 4.08 5.56
N LYS A 50 16.91 4.33 4.90
CA LYS A 50 18.18 3.66 5.16
C LYS A 50 19.04 4.53 6.08
N MET A 51 19.96 3.90 6.79
CA MET A 51 20.97 4.56 7.63
C MET A 51 20.38 5.30 8.85
N LEU A 52 19.21 4.89 9.34
CA LEU A 52 18.70 5.33 10.63
C LEU A 52 19.37 4.51 11.75
N PRO A 53 19.88 5.15 12.81
CA PRO A 53 20.36 4.43 13.98
C PRO A 53 19.28 3.52 14.57
N THR A 54 19.67 2.33 15.03
CA THR A 54 18.75 1.37 15.66
C THR A 54 18.27 1.83 17.05
N SER A 55 18.92 2.84 17.62
CA SER A 55 18.57 3.47 18.90
C SER A 55 17.52 4.58 18.75
N THR A 56 17.21 5.01 17.52
CA THR A 56 16.23 6.08 17.29
C THR A 56 14.85 5.59 17.66
N ASP A 57 14.13 6.37 18.49
CA ASP A 57 12.76 6.03 18.87
C ASP A 57 11.82 6.23 17.68
N VAL A 58 10.88 5.31 17.57
CA VAL A 58 9.80 5.31 16.58
C VAL A 58 8.89 6.53 16.80
N ALA A 59 8.77 7.01 18.05
CA ALA A 59 8.01 8.21 18.38
C ALA A 59 8.64 9.47 17.77
N ASP A 60 9.97 9.62 17.88
CA ASP A 60 10.71 10.77 17.34
C ASP A 60 10.59 10.85 15.81
N ILE A 61 10.69 9.70 15.13
CA ILE A 61 10.53 9.62 13.67
C ILE A 61 9.13 10.10 13.25
N LYS A 62 8.10 9.78 14.04
CA LYS A 62 6.71 10.21 13.76
C LYS A 62 6.53 11.71 13.99
N SER A 63 7.09 12.28 15.07
CA SER A 63 6.96 13.73 15.33
C SER A 63 7.63 14.57 14.24
N ASP A 64 8.82 14.17 13.79
CA ASP A 64 9.57 14.92 12.76
C ASP A 64 8.85 15.00 11.41
N HIS A 65 8.00 14.00 11.11
CA HIS A 65 7.24 13.97 9.85
C HIS A 65 5.89 14.70 9.94
N LYS A 66 5.31 14.87 11.15
CA LYS A 66 4.07 15.64 11.33
C LYS A 66 4.21 17.09 10.91
N GLU A 67 5.40 17.68 11.07
CA GLU A 67 5.69 19.04 10.62
C GLU A 67 5.72 19.17 9.08
N LYS A 68 5.90 18.07 8.35
CA LYS A 68 6.13 18.04 6.91
C LYS A 68 4.93 17.48 6.14
N VAL A 69 3.72 18.02 6.31
CA VAL A 69 2.51 17.84 5.43
C VAL A 69 2.05 16.38 5.16
N ILE A 70 2.79 15.36 5.58
CA ILE A 70 2.54 13.95 5.28
C ILE A 70 2.44 13.19 6.59
N ASP A 71 1.23 12.77 6.92
CA ASP A 71 0.99 12.00 8.15
C ASP A 71 1.50 10.57 8.02
N VAL A 72 2.28 10.13 9.00
CA VAL A 72 2.86 8.79 9.05
C VAL A 72 1.93 7.88 9.82
N GLU A 73 1.23 7.00 9.10
CA GLU A 73 0.29 6.04 9.69
C GLU A 73 1.03 5.02 10.57
N LYS A 74 2.16 4.49 10.08
CA LYS A 74 2.91 3.45 10.80
C LYS A 74 4.41 3.57 10.54
N VAL A 75 5.20 3.40 11.59
CA VAL A 75 6.65 3.25 11.52
C VAL A 75 7.03 1.91 12.13
N VAL A 76 7.92 1.18 11.48
CA VAL A 76 8.38 -0.12 11.97
C VAL A 76 9.89 -0.26 11.73
N GLN A 77 10.60 -0.60 12.80
CA GLN A 77 12.01 -0.97 12.73
C GLN A 77 12.17 -2.35 12.09
N LEU A 78 12.97 -2.44 11.03
CA LEU A 78 13.25 -3.72 10.40
C LEU A 78 14.31 -4.49 11.20
N HIS A 79 14.14 -5.80 11.22
CA HIS A 79 15.07 -6.73 11.86
C HIS A 79 15.72 -7.61 10.80
N LYS A 80 16.97 -8.02 11.06
CA LYS A 80 17.67 -8.99 10.23
C LYS A 80 16.91 -10.31 10.24
N PHE A 81 16.73 -10.93 9.08
CA PHE A 81 15.95 -12.16 8.95
C PHE A 81 16.50 -13.30 9.82
N THR A 82 17.82 -13.49 9.80
CA THR A 82 18.51 -14.57 10.54
C THR A 82 18.66 -14.26 12.02
N SER A 83 19.34 -13.16 12.37
CA SER A 83 19.70 -12.89 13.77
C SER A 83 18.58 -12.24 14.60
N LYS A 84 17.48 -11.85 13.97
CA LYS A 84 16.36 -11.08 14.57
C LYS A 84 16.80 -9.77 15.25
N ALA A 85 18.04 -9.34 15.06
CA ALA A 85 18.55 -8.07 15.60
C ALA A 85 18.03 -6.89 14.76
N PRO A 86 17.79 -5.72 15.36
CA PRO A 86 17.39 -4.52 14.63
C PRO A 86 18.46 -4.13 13.60
N CYS A 87 18.02 -3.62 12.45
CA CYS A 87 18.89 -3.16 11.38
C CYS A 87 18.71 -1.65 11.18
N GLN A 88 19.62 -0.99 10.46
CA GLN A 88 19.57 0.45 10.19
C GLN A 88 18.55 0.83 9.10
N PHE A 89 17.43 0.10 9.06
CA PHE A 89 16.34 0.28 8.13
C PHE A 89 15.04 0.38 8.91
N SER A 90 14.29 1.42 8.61
CA SER A 90 12.93 1.61 9.13
C SER A 90 12.03 1.79 7.92
N TRP A 91 10.87 1.14 7.92
CA TRP A 91 9.87 1.39 6.91
C TRP A 91 8.71 2.17 7.51
N LEU A 92 8.27 3.16 6.73
CA LEU A 92 7.18 4.05 7.07
C LEU A 92 6.05 3.77 6.09
N LYS A 93 4.84 3.64 6.64
CA LYS A 93 3.60 3.62 5.89
C LYS A 93 2.99 5.00 6.01
N PHE A 94 2.80 5.65 4.88
CA PHE A 94 2.04 6.88 4.75
C PHE A 94 0.63 6.56 4.29
N GLY A 95 -0.33 7.38 4.72
CA GLY A 95 -1.69 7.33 4.18
C GLY A 95 -1.69 7.56 2.66
N ALA A 96 -2.82 7.30 2.01
CA ALA A 96 -2.99 7.69 0.61
C ALA A 96 -2.61 9.18 0.47
N PRO A 97 -1.80 9.56 -0.54
CA PRO A 97 -1.45 10.95 -0.75
C PRO A 97 -2.76 11.74 -0.89
N MET A 98 -3.02 12.63 0.08
CA MET A 98 -4.16 13.53 0.01
C MET A 98 -3.95 14.36 -1.25
N THR A 99 -4.76 14.09 -2.27
CA THR A 99 -4.73 14.83 -3.53
C THR A 99 -5.18 16.25 -3.18
N ARG A 100 -4.23 17.19 -3.24
CA ARG A 100 -4.49 18.62 -3.11
C ARG A 100 -5.00 19.16 -4.43
#